data_AF-A0A1C6RQQ6-F1
#
_entry.id   AF-A0A1C6RQQ6-F1
#
_cell.length_a   1.000
_cell.length_b   1.000
_cell.length_c   1.000
_cell.angle_alpha   90.00
_cell.angle_beta   90.00
_cell.angle_gamma   90.00
#
_symmetry.space_group_name_H-M   'P 1'
#
loop_
_entity.id
_entity.type
_entity.pdbx_description
1 polymer ?
#
loop_
_entity_poly.entity_id
_entity_poly.type
_entity_poly.pdbx_seq_one_letter_code
_entity_poly.pdbx_strand_id
1 'polypeptide(L)'
;MSTSTRTVRPPAPRVGGEPNGEVLREIPLPPYVTGEDAQFAVRAVVVHAPRRWSGGTVCRNDASPHPCRLHRWGRRVLALRGLRPADIDALIERGDPAAVPPPVA
;
A
#
# COMPACT_ATOMS: atom_id res chain seq x y z
N MET A 1 -2.76 13.59 -61.88
CA MET A 1 -3.54 14.11 -60.74
C MET A 1 -4.21 12.93 -60.06
N SER A 2 -3.70 12.51 -58.90
CA SER A 2 -4.27 11.39 -58.15
C SER A 2 -4.19 11.73 -56.67
N THR A 3 -5.35 12.00 -56.06
CA THR A 3 -5.49 12.37 -54.65
C THR A 3 -5.89 11.13 -53.86
N SER A 4 -4.96 10.60 -53.06
CA SER A 4 -5.28 9.59 -52.04
C SER A 4 -5.78 10.29 -50.78
N THR A 5 -7.06 10.11 -50.44
CA THR A 5 -7.62 10.54 -49.16
C THR A 5 -7.34 9.46 -48.11
N ARG A 6 -6.33 9.72 -47.26
CA ARG A 6 -6.03 8.89 -46.08
C ARG A 6 -6.90 9.36 -44.92
N THR A 7 -7.99 8.64 -44.62
CA THR A 7 -8.78 8.89 -43.41
C THR A 7 -7.98 8.47 -42.17
N VAL A 8 -7.54 9.44 -41.37
CA VAL A 8 -6.94 9.19 -40.06
C VAL A 8 -8.07 8.97 -39.06
N ARG A 9 -8.12 7.77 -38.47
CA ARG A 9 -9.04 7.44 -37.37
C ARG A 9 -8.59 8.18 -36.11
N PRO A 10 -9.42 9.01 -35.47
CA PRO A 10 -9.06 9.60 -34.19
C PRO A 10 -8.96 8.49 -33.12
N PRO A 11 -7.97 8.53 -32.21
CA PRO A 11 -8.01 7.68 -31.04
C PRO A 11 -9.23 8.08 -30.19
N ALA A 12 -10.07 7.10 -29.84
CA ALA A 12 -11.11 7.31 -28.86
C ALA A 12 -10.46 7.85 -27.56
N PRO A 13 -11.08 8.83 -26.88
CA PRO A 13 -10.65 9.17 -25.53
C PRO A 13 -10.69 7.86 -24.73
N ARG A 14 -9.55 7.49 -24.14
CA ARG A 14 -9.53 6.49 -23.08
C ARG A 14 -10.33 7.11 -21.96
N VAL A 15 -11.65 6.84 -21.95
CA VAL A 15 -12.49 7.06 -20.78
C VAL A 15 -11.76 6.34 -19.67
N GLY A 16 -11.19 7.15 -18.78
CA GLY A 16 -10.48 6.67 -17.62
C GLY A 16 -11.32 5.57 -17.00
N GLY A 17 -10.66 4.47 -16.64
CA GLY A 17 -11.30 3.46 -15.82
C GLY A 17 -12.06 4.19 -14.73
N GLU A 18 -13.37 3.94 -14.69
CA GLU A 18 -14.30 4.43 -13.70
C GLU A 18 -13.54 4.60 -12.38
N PRO A 19 -13.57 5.76 -11.71
CA PRO A 19 -13.17 5.76 -10.33
C PRO A 19 -14.19 4.87 -9.63
N ASN A 20 -13.86 3.59 -9.46
CA ASN A 20 -14.28 2.80 -8.31
C ASN A 20 -13.67 3.44 -7.04
N GLY A 21 -13.89 4.74 -6.93
CA GLY A 21 -13.31 5.70 -6.02
C GLY A 21 -14.40 6.08 -5.04
N GLU A 22 -15.06 5.08 -4.46
CA GLU A 22 -15.35 5.24 -3.06
C GLU A 22 -13.99 5.47 -2.39
N VAL A 23 -13.75 6.72 -1.98
CA VAL A 23 -12.55 7.10 -1.24
C VAL A 23 -12.64 6.36 0.09
N LEU A 24 -12.15 5.13 0.08
CA LEU A 24 -12.09 4.27 1.24
C LEU A 24 -11.28 5.00 2.31
N ARG A 25 -11.99 5.48 3.33
CA ARG A 25 -11.43 6.28 4.43
C ARG A 25 -10.28 5.53 5.11
N GLU A 26 -9.35 6.24 5.76
CA GLU A 26 -8.30 5.58 6.54
C GLU A 26 -8.88 4.59 7.56
N ILE A 27 -8.16 3.51 7.83
CA ILE A 27 -8.57 2.54 8.85
C ILE A 27 -8.42 3.23 10.21
N PRO A 28 -9.47 3.27 11.05
CA PRO A 28 -9.37 3.91 12.36
C PRO A 28 -8.32 3.20 13.23
N LEU A 29 -7.67 3.96 14.09
CA LEU A 29 -6.78 3.39 15.10
C LEU A 29 -7.62 2.94 16.30
N PRO A 30 -7.27 1.81 16.93
CA PRO A 30 -7.88 1.44 18.19
C PRO A 30 -7.54 2.47 19.27
N PRO A 31 -8.41 2.68 20.26
CA PRO A 31 -8.16 3.64 21.34
C PRO A 31 -6.94 3.28 22.19
N TYR A 32 -6.60 1.98 22.24
CA TYR A 32 -5.39 1.44 22.86
C TYR A 32 -4.84 0.35 21.96
N VAL A 33 -3.51 0.27 21.79
CA VAL A 33 -2.88 -0.78 20.98
C VAL A 33 -2.58 -1.99 21.85
N THR A 34 -3.19 -3.13 21.52
CA THR A 34 -2.94 -4.42 22.18
C THR A 34 -1.76 -5.16 21.56
N GLY A 35 -1.36 -6.28 22.18
CA GLY A 35 -0.37 -7.19 21.58
C GLY A 35 -0.88 -7.84 20.29
N GLU A 36 -2.18 -8.12 20.19
CA GLU A 36 -2.81 -8.68 18.99
C GLU A 36 -2.84 -7.64 17.85
N ASP A 37 -3.18 -6.38 18.15
CA ASP A 37 -3.11 -5.28 17.17
C ASP A 37 -1.70 -5.14 16.59
N ALA A 38 -0.68 -5.29 17.43
CA ALA A 38 0.71 -5.24 16.99
C ALA A 38 1.05 -6.40 16.04
N GLN A 39 0.55 -7.62 16.28
CA GLN A 39 0.72 -8.75 15.36
C GLN A 39 0.04 -8.49 14.01
N PHE A 40 -1.19 -7.99 14.01
CA PHE A 40 -1.87 -7.59 12.78
C PHE A 40 -1.13 -6.46 12.06
N ALA A 41 -0.55 -5.53 12.79
CA ALA A 41 0.24 -4.44 12.22
C ALA A 41 1.55 -4.92 11.58
N VAL A 42 2.25 -5.91 12.18
CA VAL A 42 3.39 -6.60 11.55
C VAL A 42 2.96 -7.22 10.22
N ARG A 43 1.88 -8.00 10.22
CA ARG A 43 1.35 -8.60 8.99
C ARG A 43 0.98 -7.55 7.95
N ALA A 44 0.37 -6.45 8.36
CA ALA A 44 -0.01 -5.37 7.47
C ALA A 44 1.20 -4.71 6.79
N VAL A 45 2.26 -4.37 7.52
CA VAL A 45 3.44 -3.72 6.90
C VAL A 45 4.23 -4.69 6.02
N VAL A 46 4.33 -5.96 6.42
CA VAL A 46 5.06 -6.99 5.69
C VAL A 46 4.32 -7.43 4.43
N VAL A 47 3.05 -7.82 4.53
CA VAL A 47 2.28 -8.31 3.36
C VAL A 47 2.11 -7.18 2.33
N HIS A 48 1.87 -5.95 2.79
CA HIS A 48 1.65 -4.78 1.96
C HIS A 48 2.94 -3.97 1.70
N ALA A 49 4.09 -4.64 1.74
CA ALA A 49 5.39 -4.05 1.39
C ALA A 49 5.40 -3.44 -0.03
N PRO A 50 6.26 -2.44 -0.28
CA PRO A 50 6.41 -1.84 -1.61
C PRO A 50 6.95 -2.85 -2.63
N ARG A 51 6.43 -2.81 -3.86
CA ARG A 51 6.96 -3.50 -5.04
C ARG A 51 7.15 -2.50 -6.18
N ARG A 52 8.28 -2.57 -6.89
CA ARG A 52 8.49 -1.77 -8.10
C ARG A 52 7.65 -2.33 -9.26
N TRP A 53 7.05 -1.44 -10.03
CA TRP A 53 6.30 -1.71 -11.25
C TRP A 53 6.62 -0.65 -12.31
N SER A 54 6.29 -0.89 -13.58
CA SER A 54 6.62 -0.02 -14.71
C SER A 54 6.05 1.41 -14.65
N GLY A 55 5.23 1.72 -13.64
CA GLY A 55 4.65 3.05 -13.38
C GLY A 55 4.86 3.59 -11.97
N GLY A 56 5.75 2.99 -11.17
CA GLY A 56 6.06 3.44 -9.81
C GLY A 56 6.04 2.33 -8.77
N THR A 57 5.91 2.71 -7.50
CA THR A 57 5.85 1.77 -6.37
C THR A 57 4.41 1.47 -6.00
N VAL A 58 4.07 0.19 -6.02
CA VAL A 58 2.73 -0.32 -5.67
C VAL A 58 2.79 -1.23 -4.46
N CYS A 59 1.68 -1.37 -3.75
CA CYS A 59 1.53 -2.38 -2.73
C CYS A 59 1.64 -3.77 -3.37
N ARG A 60 2.51 -4.63 -2.83
CA ARG A 60 2.72 -5.97 -3.36
C ARG A 60 1.44 -6.81 -3.39
N ASN A 61 0.57 -6.64 -2.39
CA ASN A 61 -0.65 -7.43 -2.23
C ASN A 61 -1.85 -6.81 -2.97
N ASP A 62 -2.08 -5.52 -2.80
CA ASP A 62 -3.31 -4.87 -3.29
C ASP A 62 -3.16 -4.28 -4.69
N ALA A 63 -1.94 -4.18 -5.21
CA ALA A 63 -1.58 -3.46 -6.44
C ALA A 63 -1.97 -1.96 -6.47
N SER A 64 -2.48 -1.41 -5.36
CA SER A 64 -2.74 0.02 -5.18
C SER A 64 -1.44 0.83 -5.03
N PRO A 65 -1.45 2.16 -5.22
CA PRO A 65 -0.28 3.00 -4.97
C PRO A 65 0.25 2.80 -3.55
N HIS A 66 1.56 2.58 -3.42
CA HIS A 66 2.19 2.41 -2.11
C HIS A 66 2.56 3.77 -1.49
N PRO A 67 2.35 3.97 -0.17
CA PRO A 67 1.80 3.02 0.79
C PRO A 67 0.29 2.85 0.63
N CYS A 68 -0.25 1.63 0.73
CA CYS A 68 -1.70 1.42 0.77
C CYS A 68 -2.26 1.65 2.18
N ARG A 69 -3.60 1.65 2.32
CA ARG A 69 -4.29 1.89 3.61
C ARG A 69 -3.82 0.94 4.73
N LEU A 70 -3.73 -0.36 4.44
CA LEU A 70 -3.27 -1.34 5.44
C LEU A 70 -1.82 -1.13 5.84
N HIS A 71 -0.94 -0.80 4.88
CA HIS A 71 0.44 -0.47 5.20
C HIS A 71 0.54 0.78 6.10
N ARG A 72 -0.22 1.84 5.78
CA ARG A 72 -0.27 3.08 6.60
C ARG A 72 -0.78 2.79 8.00
N TRP A 73 -1.86 2.03 8.13
CA TRP A 73 -2.41 1.62 9.41
C TRP A 73 -1.39 0.84 10.24
N GLY A 74 -0.75 -0.17 9.65
CA GLY A 74 0.25 -0.99 10.34
C GLY A 74 1.42 -0.16 10.88
N ARG A 75 1.97 0.77 10.08
CA ARG A 75 3.03 1.69 10.55
C ARG A 75 2.57 2.55 11.72
N ARG A 76 1.33 3.06 11.69
CA ARG A 76 0.79 3.89 12.78
C ARG A 76 0.59 3.10 14.07
N VAL A 77 0.05 1.88 14.00
CA VAL A 77 -0.13 0.99 15.16
C VAL A 77 1.21 0.62 15.78
N LEU A 78 2.21 0.25 14.98
CA LEU A 78 3.54 -0.09 15.49
C LEU A 78 4.24 1.13 16.11
N ALA A 79 4.10 2.32 15.51
CA ALA A 79 4.62 3.56 16.08
C ALA A 79 3.95 3.89 17.43
N LEU A 80 2.63 3.78 17.53
CA LEU A 80 1.90 3.95 18.79
C LEU A 80 2.30 2.93 19.85
N ARG A 81 2.67 1.72 19.43
CA ARG A 81 3.17 0.68 20.34
C ARG A 81 4.54 1.04 20.92
N GLY A 82 5.30 1.92 20.25
CA GLY A 82 6.63 2.41 20.66
C GLY A 82 7.77 2.02 19.71
N LEU A 83 7.48 1.38 18.57
CA LEU A 83 8.53 0.95 17.64
C LEU A 83 9.10 2.14 16.88
N ARG A 84 10.43 2.16 16.71
CA ARG A 84 11.10 3.19 15.91
C ARG A 84 10.90 2.87 14.42
N PRO A 85 10.90 3.89 13.55
CA PRO A 85 10.77 3.68 12.10
C PRO A 85 11.76 2.65 11.54
N ALA A 86 13.02 2.68 11.99
CA ALA A 86 14.05 1.73 11.56
C ALA A 86 13.72 0.28 11.95
N ASP A 87 13.13 0.05 13.13
CA ASP A 87 12.72 -1.28 13.55
C ASP A 87 11.56 -1.80 12.69
N ILE A 88 10.62 -0.91 12.32
CA ILE A 88 9.52 -1.24 11.41
C ILE A 88 10.06 -1.56 10.01
N ASP A 89 11.02 -0.79 9.52
CA ASP A 89 11.63 -1.03 8.22
C ASP A 89 12.38 -2.38 8.20
N ALA A 90 13.06 -2.74 9.29
CA ALA A 90 13.68 -4.06 9.45
C ALA A 90 12.66 -5.22 9.46
N LEU A 91 11.44 -5.02 9.99
CA LEU A 91 10.35 -6.02 9.87
C LEU A 91 9.98 -6.23 8.40
N ILE A 92 9.81 -5.12 7.65
CA ILE A 92 9.42 -5.13 6.24
C ILE A 92 10.49 -5.82 5.39
N GLU A 93 11.77 -5.49 5.62
CA GLU A 93 12.92 -6.09 4.94
C GLU A 93 13.05 -7.59 5.23
N ARG A 94 12.84 -8.01 6.49
CA ARG A 94 12.85 -9.43 6.85
C ARG A 94 11.74 -10.22 6.14
N GLY A 95 10.59 -9.59 5.90
CA GLY A 95 9.53 -10.18 5.08
C GLY A 95 8.71 -11.30 5.75
N ASP A 96 8.86 -11.52 7.05
CA ASP A 96 8.11 -12.52 7.81
C ASP A 96 6.85 -11.91 8.46
N PRO A 97 5.63 -12.23 7.95
CA PRO A 97 4.39 -11.68 8.47
C PRO A 97 3.96 -12.29 9.82
N ALA A 98 4.57 -13.40 10.24
CA ALA A 98 4.30 -14.05 11.52
C ALA A 98 5.29 -13.63 12.62
N ALA A 99 6.23 -12.74 12.30
CA ALA A 99 7.23 -12.33 13.27
C ALA A 99 6.59 -11.63 14.47
N VAL A 100 7.04 -12.02 15.65
CA VAL A 100 6.63 -11.37 16.90
C VAL A 100 7.16 -9.93 16.89
N PRO A 101 6.31 -8.91 17.12
CA PRO A 101 6.78 -7.53 17.22
C PRO A 101 7.77 -7.41 18.39
N PRO A 102 8.89 -6.68 18.21
CA PRO A 102 9.87 -6.51 19.27
C PRO A 102 9.21 -5.90 20.52
N PRO A 103 9.68 -6.27 21.73
CA PRO A 103 9.27 -5.59 22.94
C PRO A 103 9.63 -4.11 22.82
N VAL A 104 8.75 -3.25 23.33
CA VAL A 104 9.02 -1.81 23.33
C VAL A 104 9.83 -1.46 24.56
N ALA A 105 10.79 -0.56 24.38
CA ALA A 105 11.61 -0.01 25.45
C ALA A 105 10.84 1.02 26.28
#